data_AF-A0A1Y3AT87-F1
#
_entry.id   AF-A0A1Y3AT87-F1
#
_cell.length_a   1.000
_cell.length_b   1.000
_cell.length_c   1.000
_cell.angle_alpha   90.00
_cell.angle_beta   90.00
_cell.angle_gamma   90.00
#
_symmetry.space_group_name_H-M   'P 1'
#
loop_
_entity.id
_entity.type
_entity.pdbx_description
1 polymer ?
#
loop_
_entity_poly.entity_id
_entity_poly.type
_entity_poly.pdbx_seq_one_letter_code
_entity_poly.pdbx_strand_id
1 'polypeptide(L)' 'MEMSDAIEKVNRRMFERMLERTNHLAVLFYSKNDCKNCDKVLEELEKIDDEADAAGIKFIKIEDNQLAKEFGVFALPAL' A
#
# COMPACT_ATOMS: atom_id res chain seq x y z
N MET A 1 -11.10 2.65 -20.74
CA MET A 1 -11.13 1.48 -19.86
C MET A 1 -10.40 1.92 -18.61
N GLU A 2 -11.13 2.41 -17.62
CA GLU A 2 -10.58 2.91 -16.36
C GLU A 2 -10.12 1.69 -15.56
N MET A 3 -8.82 1.40 -15.58
CA MET A 3 -8.23 0.43 -14.67
C MET A 3 -8.12 1.12 -13.31
N SER A 4 -9.20 1.04 -12.55
CA SER A 4 -9.29 1.36 -11.11
C SER A 4 -8.35 2.48 -10.63
N ASP A 5 -8.91 3.68 -10.49
CA ASP A 5 -8.35 4.90 -9.85
C ASP A 5 -7.92 4.70 -8.38
N ALA A 6 -7.74 3.44 -7.94
CA ALA A 6 -7.54 3.06 -6.56
C ALA A 6 -6.34 2.14 -6.39
N ILE A 7 -5.57 2.42 -5.34
CA ILE A 7 -4.38 1.69 -4.91
C ILE A 7 -4.74 0.23 -4.69
N GLU A 8 -3.97 -0.67 -5.31
CA GLU A 8 -4.27 -2.10 -5.32
C GLU A 8 -4.10 -2.72 -3.93
N LYS A 9 -5.12 -3.45 -3.45
CA LYS A 9 -5.00 -4.27 -2.24
C LYS A 9 -4.34 -5.60 -2.58
N VAL A 10 -3.21 -5.89 -1.95
CA VAL A 10 -2.47 -7.14 -2.17
C VAL A 10 -2.40 -8.00 -0.91
N ASN A 11 -2.17 -9.30 -1.11
CA ASN A 11 -1.83 -10.24 -0.05
C ASN A 11 -0.31 -10.49 -0.02
N ARG A 12 0.18 -11.17 1.03
CA ARG A 12 1.60 -11.49 1.20
C ARG A 12 2.27 -12.07 -0.06
N ARG A 13 1.62 -13.03 -0.73
CA ARG A 13 2.16 -13.66 -1.95
C ARG A 13 2.27 -12.71 -3.13
N MET A 14 1.34 -11.75 -3.25
CA MET A 14 1.40 -10.71 -4.28
C MET A 14 2.47 -9.67 -3.95
N PHE A 15 2.55 -9.26 -2.69
CA PHE A 15 3.60 -8.37 -2.19
C PHE A 15 5.01 -8.91 -2.47
N GLU A 16 5.28 -10.18 -2.15
CA GLU A 16 6.58 -10.81 -2.42
C GLU A 16 6.93 -10.78 -3.92
N ARG A 17 5.96 -11.07 -4.79
CA ARG A 17 6.16 -11.00 -6.25
C ARG A 17 6.39 -9.57 -6.75
N MET A 18 5.76 -8.58 -6.13
CA MET A 18 5.91 -7.17 -6.50
C MET A 18 7.24 -6.60 -6.02
N LEU A 19 7.72 -7.02 -4.84
CA LEU A 19 9.06 -6.71 -4.36
C LEU A 19 10.15 -7.14 -5.35
N GLU A 20 9.98 -8.31 -5.99
CA GLU A 20 10.95 -8.81 -6.97
C GLU A 20 10.85 -8.13 -8.34
N ARG A 21 9.67 -7.62 -8.70
CA ARG A 21 9.37 -7.13 -10.06
C ARG A 21 9.39 -5.61 -10.20
N THR A 22 9.31 -4.88 -9.10
CA THR A 22 9.15 -3.43 -9.10
C THR A 22 10.40 -2.77 -8.52
N ASN A 23 10.93 -1.77 -9.22
CA ASN A 23 12.09 -1.03 -8.75
C ASN A 23 11.78 -0.12 -7.56
N HIS A 24 10.61 0.52 -7.56
CA HIS A 24 10.16 1.39 -6.47
C HIS A 24 8.73 0.99 -6.09
N LEU A 25 8.56 0.51 -4.86
CA LEU A 25 7.30 0.02 -4.32
C LEU A 25 7.03 0.74 -3.00
N ALA A 26 5.92 1.48 -2.93
CA ALA A 26 5.43 2.11 -1.72
C ALA A 26 4.30 1.25 -1.12
N VAL A 27 4.40 0.94 0.17
CA VAL A 27 3.59 -0.13 0.77
C VAL A 27 2.86 0.40 1.98
N LEU A 28 1.57 0.68 1.81
CA LEU A 28 0.74 1.11 2.92
C LEU A 28 0.27 -0.11 3.74
N PHE A 29 0.85 -0.27 4.91
CA PHE A 29 0.30 -1.12 5.96
C PHE A 29 -0.87 -0.42 6.64
N TYR A 30 -2.04 -1.06 6.60
CA TYR A 30 -3.28 -0.49 7.13
C TYR A 30 -4.14 -1.55 7.83
N SER A 31 -5.14 -1.12 8.58
CA SER A 31 -6.11 -2.01 9.24
C SER A 31 -7.49 -1.37 9.24
N LYS A 32 -8.52 -2.05 8.73
CA LYS A 32 -9.89 -1.51 8.79
C LYS A 32 -10.45 -1.35 10.21
N ASN A 33 -10.00 -2.19 11.14
CA ASN A 33 -10.57 -2.26 12.49
C ASN A 33 -9.73 -1.51 13.54
N ASP A 34 -8.42 -1.35 13.30
CA ASP A 34 -7.47 -0.86 14.29
C ASP A 34 -6.71 0.40 13.81
N CYS A 35 -7.35 1.21 12.96
CA CYS A 35 -6.71 2.39 12.40
C CYS A 35 -7.72 3.48 12.04
N LYS A 36 -7.80 4.51 12.88
CA LYS A 36 -8.75 5.62 12.68
C LYS A 36 -8.40 6.55 11.51
N ASN A 37 -7.12 6.63 11.17
CA ASN A 37 -6.62 7.54 10.14
C ASN A 37 -6.34 6.85 8.80
N CYS A 38 -6.53 5.53 8.70
CA CYS A 38 -6.21 4.78 7.50
C CYS A 38 -7.04 5.23 6.30
N ASP A 39 -8.35 5.46 6.47
CA ASP A 39 -9.20 5.94 5.37
C ASP A 39 -8.76 7.32 4.86
N LYS A 40 -8.37 8.22 5.75
CA LYS A 40 -7.88 9.55 5.36
C LYS A 40 -6.56 9.48 4.61
N VAL A 41 -5.62 8.67 5.12
CA VAL A 41 -4.32 8.49 4.46
C VAL A 41 -4.51 7.84 3.09
N LEU A 42 -5.40 6.84 2.98
CA LEU A 42 -5.75 6.24 1.71
C LEU A 42 -6.29 7.28 0.72
N GLU A 43 -7.26 8.10 1.12
CA GLU A 43 -7.81 9.14 0.25
C GLU A 43 -6.74 10.11 -0.27
N GLU A 44 -5.82 10.53 0.60
CA GLU A 44 -4.71 11.42 0.19
C GLU A 44 -3.71 10.73 -0.74
N LEU A 45 -3.45 9.43 -0.55
CA LEU A 45 -2.55 8.67 -1.42
C LEU A 45 -3.17 8.39 -2.79
N GLU A 46 -4.48 8.18 -2.87
CA GLU A 46 -5.17 7.94 -4.14
C GLU A 46 -5.13 9.20 -5.03
N LYS A 47 -5.13 10.40 -4.43
CA LYS A 47 -4.97 11.68 -5.16
C LYS A 47 -3.64 11.80 -5.90
N ILE A 48 -2.62 11.04 -5.51
CA ILE A 48 -1.27 11.09 -6.09
C ILE A 48 -0.85 9.78 -6.77
N ASP A 49 -1.69 8.73 -6.75
CA ASP A 49 -1.34 7.38 -7.23
C ASP A 49 -0.95 7.40 -8.72
N ASP A 50 -1.74 8.08 -9.56
CA ASP A 50 -1.45 8.22 -11.00
C ASP A 50 -0.12 8.93 -11.27
N GLU A 51 0.17 10.01 -10.54
CA GLU A 51 1.41 10.77 -10.67
C GLU A 51 2.61 9.94 -10.19
N ALA A 52 2.44 9.17 -9.11
CA ALA A 52 3.46 8.28 -8.57
C ALA A 52 3.75 7.09 -9.51
N ASP A 53 2.72 6.46 -10.08
CA ASP A 53 2.85 5.37 -11.04
C ASP A 53 3.56 5.85 -12.31
N ALA A 54 3.20 7.05 -12.82
CA ALA A 54 3.90 7.70 -13.93
C ALA A 54 5.38 8.00 -13.62
N ALA A 55 5.72 8.26 -12.35
CA ALA A 55 7.10 8.40 -11.88
C ALA A 55 7.81 7.06 -11.63
N GLY A 56 7.13 5.92 -11.83
CA GLY A 56 7.66 4.58 -11.65
C GLY A 56 7.65 4.07 -10.21
N ILE A 57 6.85 4.68 -9.34
CA ILE A 57 6.63 4.26 -7.95
C ILE A 57 5.26 3.59 -7.86
N LYS A 58 5.25 2.28 -7.66
CA LYS A 58 3.99 1.55 -7.51
C LYS A 58 3.48 1.64 -6.08
N PHE A 59 2.27 2.10 -5.87
CA PHE A 59 1.64 2.07 -4.55
C PHE A 59 0.81 0.80 -4.41
N ILE A 60 0.90 0.18 -3.23
CA ILE A 60 0.06 -0.95 -2.84
C ILE A 60 -0.40 -0.79 -1.40
N LYS A 61 -1.55 -1.38 -1.07
CA LYS A 61 -2.04 -1.48 0.30
C LYS A 61 -2.13 -2.92 0.75
N ILE A 62 -1.71 -3.18 1.98
CA ILE A 62 -1.71 -4.51 2.58
C ILE A 62 -2.25 -4.46 4.01
N GLU A 63 -3.12 -5.42 4.31
CA GLU A 63 -3.72 -5.60 5.63
C GLU A 63 -3.20 -6.92 6.20
N ASP A 64 -1.94 -6.91 6.63
CA ASP A 64 -1.25 -8.07 7.20
C ASP A 64 -0.38 -7.64 8.39
N ASN A 65 -0.94 -7.77 9.60
CA ASN A 65 -0.26 -7.39 10.84
C ASN A 65 0.98 -8.23 11.16
N GLN A 66 1.07 -9.45 10.63
CA GLN A 66 2.22 -10.31 10.85
C GLN A 66 3.37 -9.84 9.97
N LEU A 67 3.09 -9.61 8.68
CA LEU A 67 4.06 -9.05 7.74
C LEU A 67 4.53 -7.66 8.19
N ALA A 68 3.62 -6.78 8.62
CA ALA A 68 3.98 -5.46 9.15
C ALA A 68 5.07 -5.56 10.23
N LYS A 69 4.89 -6.47 11.20
CA LYS A 69 5.87 -6.70 12.27
C LYS A 69 7.19 -7.27 11.77
N GLU A 70 7.17 -8.15 10.78
CA GLU A 70 8.39 -8.67 10.13
C GLU A 70 9.23 -7.53 9.51
N PHE A 71 8.57 -6.47 9.03
CA PHE A 71 9.20 -5.26 8.49
C PHE A 71 9.42 -4.15 9.54
N GLY A 72 9.19 -4.42 10.82
CA GLY A 72 9.40 -3.46 11.91
C GLY A 72 8.30 -2.40 12.07
N VAL A 73 7.13 -2.61 11.44
CA VAL A 73 5.95 -1.76 11.56
C VAL A 73 5.09 -2.22 12.74
N PHE A 74 5.01 -1.39 13.78
CA PHE A 74 4.24 -1.66 15.00
C PHE A 74 3.05 -0.71 15.21
N ALA A 75 2.93 0.32 14.37
CA ALA A 75 1.85 1.30 14.41
C ALA A 75 1.27 1.47 13.01
N LEU A 76 -0.05 1.58 12.91
CA LEU A 76 -0.78 1.75 11.65
C LEU A 76 -1.54 3.10 11.66
N PRO A 77 -1.62 3.80 10.50
CA PRO A 77 -1.07 3.41 9.20
C PRO A 77 0.45 3.63 9.13
N ALA A 78 1.12 2.89 8.25
CA ALA A 78 2.53 3.10 7.92
C ALA A 78 2.76 2.89 6.42
N LEU A 79 3.58 3.74 5.80
CA LEU A 79 3.96 3.69 4.39
C LEU A 79 5.47 3.43 4.25
#